data_AF-A0A5E5B1I7-F1
#
_entry.id   AF-A0A5E5B1I7-F1
#
_cell.length_a   1.000
_cell.length_b   1.000
_cell.length_c   1.000
_cell.angle_alpha   90.00
_cell.angle_beta   90.00
_cell.angle_gamma   90.00
#
_symmetry.space_group_name_H-M   'P 1'
#
loop_
_entity.id
_entity.type
_entity.pdbx_description
1 polymer ?
#
loop_
_entity_poly.entity_id
_entity_poly.type
_entity_poly.pdbx_seq_one_letter_code
_entity_poly.pdbx_strand_id
1 'polypeptide(L)'
;MSAIPFTDRELRNAWRELTLLACPTEDGARKNPHRLLLFYAVECGLKAVWLKRQNRRLFDREDIERTGHNLRWVLKELKVGSELSLPENLNLTPVTRNGAEEPRKGDASILHQAWRYGGNFTAPTDSDCERQLELVLKWIQGELK
;
A
#
# COMPACT_ATOMS: atom_id res chain seq x y z
N MET A 1 10.27 -6.97 15.94
CA MET A 1 11.02 -6.27 14.87
C MET A 1 11.52 -4.95 15.44
N SER A 2 12.71 -4.49 15.06
CA SER A 2 13.16 -3.13 15.40
C SER A 2 12.31 -2.12 14.65
N ALA A 3 11.43 -1.41 15.36
CA ALA A 3 10.62 -0.34 14.80
C ALA A 3 11.37 0.98 14.98
N ILE A 4 11.72 1.64 13.88
CA ILE A 4 12.37 2.95 13.87
C ILE A 4 11.27 4.00 13.68
N PRO A 5 11.19 5.04 14.53
CA PRO A 5 10.20 6.10 14.37
C PRO A 5 10.52 6.98 13.15
N PHE A 6 9.48 7.53 12.52
CA PHE A 6 9.62 8.40 11.34
C PHE A 6 8.85 9.71 11.54
N THR A 7 9.42 10.82 11.08
CA THR A 7 8.77 12.13 11.16
C THR A 7 7.73 12.34 10.06
N ASP A 8 6.76 13.23 10.29
CA ASP A 8 5.81 13.69 9.26
C ASP A 8 6.53 14.20 8.00
N ARG A 9 7.67 14.89 8.18
CA ARG A 9 8.49 15.39 7.07
C ARG A 9 9.05 14.23 6.23
N GLU A 10 9.61 13.22 6.87
CA GLU A 10 10.16 12.04 6.17
C GLU A 10 9.06 11.27 5.44
N LEU A 11 7.91 11.06 6.09
CA LEU A 11 6.77 10.37 5.48
C LEU A 11 6.23 11.13 4.26
N ARG A 12 6.11 12.47 4.32
CA ARG A 12 5.70 13.29 3.17
C ARG A 12 6.73 13.30 2.05
N ASN A 13 8.02 13.33 2.38
CA ASN A 13 9.08 13.26 1.39
C ASN A 13 9.07 11.91 0.67
N ALA A 14 9.03 10.80 1.42
CA ALA A 14 8.91 9.46 0.87
C ALA A 14 7.66 9.31 0.00
N TRP A 15 6.50 9.80 0.46
CA TRP A 15 5.27 9.80 -0.32
C TRP A 15 5.46 10.50 -1.68
N ARG A 16 6.06 11.69 -1.72
CA ARG A 16 6.30 12.44 -2.96
C ARG A 16 7.27 11.70 -3.89
N GLU A 17 8.41 11.27 -3.39
CA GLU A 17 9.46 10.61 -4.17
C GLU A 17 8.96 9.27 -4.74
N LEU A 18 8.33 8.44 -3.91
CA LEU A 18 7.80 7.14 -4.32
C LEU A 18 6.65 7.30 -5.31
N THR A 19 5.82 8.33 -5.17
CA THR A 19 4.75 8.65 -6.14
C THR A 19 5.33 8.95 -7.52
N LEU A 20 6.41 9.73 -7.58
CA LEU A 20 7.07 10.06 -8.85
C LEU A 20 7.66 8.81 -9.51
N LEU A 21 8.34 7.97 -8.72
CA LEU A 21 9.00 6.75 -9.22
C LEU A 21 8.01 5.62 -9.57
N ALA A 22 6.81 5.62 -8.97
CA ALA A 22 5.76 4.67 -9.29
C ALA A 22 5.15 4.93 -10.68
N CYS A 23 5.28 6.13 -11.24
CA CYS A 23 4.78 6.48 -12.57
C CYS A 23 5.88 6.24 -13.62
N PRO A 24 5.75 5.23 -14.50
CA PRO A 24 6.69 5.05 -15.60
C PRO A 24 6.64 6.26 -16.54
N THR A 25 7.80 6.71 -17.02
CA THR A 25 7.96 7.87 -17.92
C THR A 25 7.65 7.55 -19.39
N GLU A 26 7.49 6.27 -19.74
CA GLU A 26 7.21 5.79 -21.09
C GLU A 26 5.95 4.90 -21.06
N ASP A 27 5.27 4.74 -22.21
CA ASP A 27 4.02 3.96 -22.45
C ASP A 27 4.10 2.46 -22.06
N GLY A 28 5.12 2.05 -21.32
CA GLY A 28 5.26 0.71 -20.77
C GLY A 28 4.28 0.47 -19.62
N ALA A 29 3.60 -0.69 -19.66
CA ALA A 29 2.78 -1.16 -18.56
C ALA A 29 3.58 -1.21 -17.24
N ARG A 30 2.98 -0.76 -16.13
CA ARG A 30 3.61 -0.86 -14.81
C ARG A 30 3.97 -2.32 -14.51
N LYS A 31 5.17 -2.54 -13.98
CA LYS A 31 5.65 -3.84 -13.51
C LYS A 31 5.60 -3.86 -11.98
N ASN A 32 5.84 -5.04 -11.40
CA ASN A 32 5.83 -5.23 -9.95
C ASN A 32 6.70 -4.22 -9.16
N PRO A 33 7.89 -3.80 -9.63
CA PRO A 33 8.64 -2.73 -8.95
C PRO A 33 7.86 -1.41 -8.87
N HIS A 34 7.23 -0.97 -9.95
CA HIS A 34 6.44 0.27 -9.95
C HIS A 34 5.23 0.16 -9.02
N ARG A 35 4.54 -1.00 -9.02
CA ARG A 35 3.41 -1.27 -8.11
C ARG A 35 3.83 -1.30 -6.64
N LEU A 36 5.01 -1.85 -6.36
CA LEU A 36 5.59 -1.87 -5.03
C LEU A 36 5.89 -0.45 -4.54
N LEU A 37 6.45 0.40 -5.40
CA LEU A 37 6.66 1.81 -5.07
C LEU A 37 5.34 2.55 -4.86
N LEU A 38 4.31 2.27 -5.67
CA LEU A 38 2.96 2.82 -5.47
C LEU A 38 2.38 2.41 -4.11
N PHE A 39 2.54 1.15 -3.71
CA PHE A 39 2.09 0.66 -2.40
C PHE A 39 2.74 1.45 -1.26
N TYR A 40 4.07 1.59 -1.29
CA TYR A 40 4.79 2.30 -0.24
C TYR A 40 4.52 3.81 -0.27
N ALA A 41 4.29 4.40 -1.45
CA ALA A 41 3.84 5.79 -1.57
C ALA A 41 2.51 5.98 -0.82
N VAL A 42 1.53 5.11 -1.08
CA VAL A 42 0.23 5.12 -0.41
C VAL A 42 0.39 4.91 1.10
N GLU A 43 1.23 3.97 1.53
CA GLU A 43 1.49 3.72 2.96
C GLU A 43 2.03 4.96 3.67
N CYS A 44 3.11 5.55 3.14
CA CYS A 44 3.73 6.75 3.71
C CYS A 44 2.76 7.93 3.72
N GLY A 45 1.99 8.10 2.64
CA GLY A 45 1.00 9.15 2.52
C GLY A 45 -0.15 9.01 3.52
N LEU A 46 -0.71 7.81 3.71
CA LEU A 46 -1.76 7.56 4.71
C LEU A 46 -1.25 7.82 6.13
N LYS A 47 -0.02 7.38 6.45
CA LYS A 47 0.62 7.64 7.75
C LYS A 47 0.82 9.15 7.98
N ALA A 48 1.23 9.90 6.96
CA ALA A 48 1.36 11.35 7.05
C ALA A 48 -0.01 12.05 7.26
N VAL A 49 -1.06 11.64 6.54
CA VAL A 49 -2.43 12.17 6.75
C VAL A 49 -2.90 11.88 8.17
N TRP A 50 -2.64 10.68 8.66
CA TRP A 50 -2.98 10.29 10.03
C TRP A 50 -2.29 11.17 11.06
N LEU A 51 -0.98 11.41 10.93
CA LEU A 51 -0.26 12.36 11.79
C LEU A 51 -0.84 13.78 11.71
N LYS A 52 -1.13 14.28 10.49
CA LYS A 52 -1.74 15.61 10.26
C LYS A 52 -3.05 15.75 11.04
N ARG A 53 -3.94 14.75 10.98
CA ARG A 53 -5.24 14.78 11.67
C ARG A 53 -5.13 14.68 13.20
N GLN A 54 -4.11 13.98 13.70
CA GLN A 54 -3.83 13.90 15.14
C GLN A 54 -3.01 15.08 15.67
N ASN A 55 -2.63 16.04 14.81
CA ASN A 55 -1.71 17.14 15.13
C ASN A 55 -0.38 16.65 15.74
N ARG A 56 0.11 15.49 15.25
CA ARG A 56 1.38 14.87 15.67
C ARG A 56 2.44 15.03 14.57
N ARG A 57 3.71 14.97 14.96
CA ARG A 57 4.86 15.09 14.04
C ARG A 57 5.76 13.86 13.94
N LEU A 58 5.50 12.86 14.80
CA LEU A 58 6.30 11.64 14.90
C LEU A 58 5.36 10.45 14.82
N PHE A 59 5.66 9.53 13.90
CA PHE A 59 5.09 8.19 13.83
C PHE A 59 6.00 7.28 14.64
N ASP A 60 5.57 6.93 15.84
CA ASP A 60 6.42 6.24 16.81
C ASP A 60 6.26 4.72 16.76
N ARG A 61 6.94 4.04 17.67
CA ARG A 61 6.94 2.58 17.75
C ARG A 61 5.55 2.00 18.03
N GLU A 62 4.75 2.66 18.88
CA GLU A 62 3.41 2.20 19.21
C GLU A 62 2.51 2.30 17.98
N ASP A 63 2.65 3.38 17.22
CA ASP A 63 1.95 3.54 15.94
C ASP A 63 2.34 2.42 14.95
N ILE A 64 3.64 2.11 14.83
CA ILE A 64 4.15 1.07 13.93
C ILE A 64 3.61 -0.31 14.33
N GLU A 65 3.64 -0.64 15.63
CA GLU A 65 3.15 -1.91 16.14
C GLU A 65 1.64 -2.05 15.94
N ARG A 66 0.88 -0.94 16.04
CA ARG A 66 -0.57 -0.94 15.82
C ARG A 66 -0.95 -0.99 14.34
N THR A 67 -0.26 -0.26 13.47
CA THR A 67 -0.64 -0.15 12.05
C THR A 67 -0.01 -1.22 11.16
N GLY A 68 1.22 -1.64 11.47
CA GLY A 68 2.05 -2.48 10.59
C GLY A 68 2.09 -1.96 9.15
N HIS A 69 1.86 -2.88 8.20
CA HIS A 69 1.65 -2.61 6.77
C HIS A 69 0.17 -2.76 6.35
N ASN A 70 -0.77 -2.70 7.31
CA ASN A 70 -2.18 -2.90 7.03
C ASN A 70 -2.83 -1.59 6.58
N LEU A 71 -2.75 -1.32 5.27
CA LEU A 71 -3.37 -0.15 4.66
C LEU A 71 -4.88 -0.06 4.93
N ARG A 72 -5.59 -1.20 5.00
CA ARG A 72 -7.04 -1.24 5.27
C ARG A 72 -7.37 -0.70 6.65
N TRP A 73 -6.54 -1.03 7.65
CA TRP A 73 -6.71 -0.49 9.00
C TRP A 73 -6.56 1.03 9.01
N VAL A 74 -5.50 1.56 8.36
CA VAL A 74 -5.27 3.01 8.31
C VAL A 74 -6.39 3.75 7.57
N LEU A 75 -6.89 3.19 6.45
CA LEU A 75 -8.03 3.74 5.71
C LEU A 75 -9.31 3.76 6.56
N LYS A 76 -9.56 2.70 7.35
CA LYS A 76 -10.71 2.63 8.25
C LYS A 76 -10.64 3.70 9.35
N GLU A 77 -9.48 3.85 9.99
CA GLU A 77 -9.25 4.88 11.01
C GLU A 77 -9.40 6.30 10.46
N LEU A 78 -8.97 6.51 9.22
CA LEU A 78 -9.10 7.79 8.52
C LEU A 78 -10.52 8.02 7.97
N LYS A 79 -11.46 7.06 8.11
CA LYS A 79 -12.86 7.18 7.67
C LYS A 79 -12.97 7.65 6.21
N VAL A 80 -12.15 7.08 5.34
CA VAL A 80 -11.92 7.53 3.96
C VAL A 80 -13.09 7.22 3.00
N GLY A 81 -14.14 6.57 3.51
CA GLY A 81 -15.29 6.14 2.71
C GLY A 81 -15.10 4.74 2.11
N SER A 82 -16.20 4.07 1.80
CA SER A 82 -16.18 2.69 1.26
C SER A 82 -15.62 2.63 -0.16
N GLU A 83 -15.75 3.71 -0.92
CA GLU A 83 -15.30 3.89 -2.30
C GLU A 83 -13.78 3.78 -2.48
N LEU A 84 -13.00 3.94 -1.40
CA LEU A 84 -11.55 3.85 -1.38
C LEU A 84 -11.06 2.60 -0.64
N SER A 85 -11.95 1.62 -0.41
CA SER A 85 -11.60 0.36 0.24
C SER A 85 -10.72 -0.49 -0.65
N LEU A 86 -9.63 -1.00 -0.08
CA LEU A 86 -8.79 -1.99 -0.75
C LEU A 86 -9.45 -3.38 -0.74
N PRO A 87 -9.15 -4.25 -1.73
CA PRO A 87 -9.74 -5.57 -1.81
C PRO A 87 -9.52 -6.41 -0.56
N GLU A 88 -10.58 -7.10 -0.12
CA GLU A 88 -10.53 -7.98 1.05
C GLU A 88 -10.07 -9.39 0.72
N ASN A 89 -10.33 -9.83 -0.52
CA ASN A 89 -10.00 -11.16 -1.00
C ASN A 89 -9.14 -11.05 -2.25
N LEU A 90 -7.86 -11.37 -2.10
CA LEU A 90 -6.87 -11.47 -3.16
C LEU A 90 -6.51 -12.93 -3.38
N ASN A 91 -6.37 -13.30 -4.65
CA ASN A 91 -5.89 -14.61 -5.07
C ASN A 91 -4.63 -14.42 -5.92
N LEU A 92 -3.55 -15.11 -5.58
CA LEU A 92 -2.41 -15.29 -6.46
C LEU A 92 -2.57 -16.58 -7.26
N THR A 93 -1.76 -16.72 -8.31
CA THR A 93 -1.56 -18.01 -8.99
C THR A 93 -1.29 -19.11 -7.94
N PRO A 94 -2.00 -20.25 -7.95
CA PRO A 94 -1.70 -21.36 -7.04
C PRO A 94 -0.26 -21.87 -7.17
N VAL A 95 0.24 -22.56 -6.16
CA VAL A 95 1.50 -23.30 -6.24
C VAL A 95 1.24 -24.80 -6.10
N THR A 96 2.07 -25.63 -6.70
CA THR A 96 1.97 -27.07 -6.50
C THR A 96 2.84 -27.49 -5.33
N ARG A 97 2.25 -28.15 -4.34
CA ARG A 97 2.96 -28.75 -3.21
C ARG A 97 2.57 -30.23 -3.10
N ASN A 98 3.56 -31.11 -3.17
CA ASN A 98 3.35 -32.57 -3.11
C ASN A 98 2.32 -33.10 -4.13
N GLY A 99 2.29 -32.53 -5.33
CA GLY A 99 1.36 -32.92 -6.39
C GLY A 99 -0.07 -32.40 -6.24
N ALA A 100 -0.38 -31.62 -5.19
CA ALA A 100 -1.65 -30.93 -5.02
C ALA A 100 -1.50 -29.42 -5.26
N GLU A 101 -2.54 -28.78 -5.81
CA GLU A 101 -2.60 -27.33 -5.88
C GLU A 101 -2.89 -26.73 -4.50
N GLU A 102 -2.01 -25.84 -4.06
CA GLU A 102 -2.14 -25.05 -2.83
C GLU A 102 -2.59 -23.62 -3.21
N PRO A 103 -3.82 -23.22 -2.83
CA PRO A 103 -4.31 -21.89 -3.14
C PRO A 103 -3.58 -20.85 -2.30
N ARG A 104 -3.22 -19.73 -2.92
CA ARG A 104 -2.58 -18.59 -2.26
C ARG A 104 -3.56 -17.43 -2.17
N LYS A 105 -4.14 -17.25 -0.99
CA LYS A 105 -5.15 -16.21 -0.70
C LYS A 105 -4.67 -15.27 0.40
N GLY A 106 -5.11 -14.02 0.35
CA GLY A 106 -4.84 -13.04 1.39
C GLY A 106 -5.65 -11.75 1.17
N ASP A 107 -5.34 -10.72 1.94
CA ASP A 107 -5.94 -9.38 1.81
C ASP A 107 -4.92 -8.35 1.30
N ALA A 108 -5.30 -7.08 1.22
CA ALA A 108 -4.40 -6.01 0.79
C ALA A 108 -3.02 -5.96 1.49
N SER A 109 -2.86 -6.55 2.69
CA SER A 109 -1.56 -6.60 3.37
C SER A 109 -0.52 -7.45 2.63
N ILE A 110 -0.93 -8.40 1.79
CA ILE A 110 0.00 -9.27 1.06
C ILE A 110 0.46 -8.68 -0.28
N LEU A 111 -0.10 -7.54 -0.74
CA LEU A 111 0.25 -6.88 -2.01
C LEU A 111 1.75 -6.61 -2.11
N HIS A 112 2.34 -5.98 -1.10
CA HIS A 112 3.76 -5.63 -1.11
C HIS A 112 4.66 -6.87 -1.14
N GLN A 113 4.28 -7.96 -0.48
CA GLN A 113 5.04 -9.21 -0.51
C GLN A 113 4.96 -9.86 -1.88
N ALA A 114 3.75 -9.96 -2.43
CA ALA A 114 3.52 -10.53 -3.75
C ALA A 114 4.35 -9.79 -4.81
N TRP A 115 4.27 -8.47 -4.87
CA TRP A 115 5.04 -7.70 -5.84
C TRP A 115 6.54 -7.75 -5.60
N ARG A 116 6.99 -7.73 -4.34
CA ARG A 116 8.42 -7.90 -4.01
C ARG A 116 8.98 -9.24 -4.47
N TYR A 117 8.21 -10.31 -4.38
CA TYR A 117 8.64 -11.67 -4.72
C TYR A 117 8.21 -12.13 -6.12
N GLY A 118 7.71 -11.22 -6.96
CA GLY A 118 7.33 -11.56 -8.34
C GLY A 118 6.02 -12.37 -8.46
N GLY A 119 5.18 -12.37 -7.42
CA GLY A 119 3.84 -12.92 -7.48
C GLY A 119 2.91 -12.06 -8.34
N ASN A 120 1.96 -12.74 -8.99
CA ASN A 120 0.94 -12.12 -9.83
C ASN A 120 -0.45 -12.45 -9.26
N PHE A 121 -1.33 -11.47 -9.24
CA PHE A 121 -2.69 -11.65 -8.77
C PHE A 121 -3.64 -12.04 -9.91
N THR A 122 -4.50 -13.02 -9.65
CA THR A 122 -5.49 -13.51 -10.61
C THR A 122 -6.88 -12.91 -10.37
N ALA A 123 -7.21 -12.57 -9.12
CA ALA A 123 -8.49 -11.97 -8.77
C ALA A 123 -8.44 -11.27 -7.40
N PRO A 124 -8.72 -9.96 -7.34
CA PRO A 124 -8.64 -8.98 -8.43
C PRO A 124 -7.24 -8.98 -9.08
N THR A 125 -7.12 -8.49 -10.31
CA THR A 125 -5.83 -8.49 -11.04
C THR A 125 -4.85 -7.46 -10.46
N ASP A 126 -3.57 -7.56 -10.86
CA ASP A 126 -2.56 -6.56 -10.52
C ASP A 126 -2.99 -5.13 -10.92
N SER A 127 -3.60 -4.97 -12.10
CA SER A 127 -4.09 -3.69 -12.60
C SER A 127 -5.28 -3.16 -11.80
N ASP A 128 -6.17 -4.04 -11.32
CA ASP A 128 -7.28 -3.64 -10.45
C ASP A 128 -6.78 -3.14 -9.10
N CYS A 129 -5.81 -3.86 -8.51
CA CYS A 129 -5.18 -3.46 -7.25
C CYS A 129 -4.44 -2.13 -7.41
N GLU A 130 -3.71 -1.96 -8.51
CA GLU A 130 -3.03 -0.72 -8.87
C GLU A 130 -4.01 0.46 -8.97
N ARG A 131 -5.11 0.30 -9.71
CA ARG A 131 -6.14 1.32 -9.85
C ARG A 131 -6.73 1.76 -8.51
N GLN A 132 -6.97 0.81 -7.60
CA GLN A 132 -7.46 1.14 -6.26
C GLN A 132 -6.44 1.94 -5.45
N LEU A 133 -5.15 1.57 -5.51
CA LEU A 133 -4.09 2.35 -4.87
C LEU A 133 -3.96 3.76 -5.46
N GLU A 134 -4.16 3.94 -6.77
CA GLU A 134 -4.17 5.27 -7.38
C GLU A 134 -5.32 6.16 -6.91
N LEU A 135 -6.51 5.58 -6.67
CA LEU A 135 -7.64 6.33 -6.11
C LEU A 135 -7.32 6.80 -4.69
N VAL A 136 -6.76 5.92 -3.86
CA VAL A 136 -6.29 6.26 -2.51
C VAL A 136 -5.20 7.33 -2.60
N LEU A 137 -4.27 7.22 -3.53
CA LEU A 137 -3.19 8.19 -3.71
C LEU A 137 -3.73 9.59 -4.05
N LYS A 138 -4.72 9.68 -4.95
CA LYS A 138 -5.39 10.95 -5.30
C LYS A 138 -6.10 11.55 -4.08
N TRP A 139 -6.71 10.72 -3.24
CA TRP A 139 -7.30 11.18 -1.99
C TRP A 139 -6.25 11.74 -1.02
N ILE A 140 -5.13 11.04 -0.83
CA ILE A 140 -3.99 11.52 -0.02
C ILE A 140 -3.49 12.88 -0.53
N GLN A 141 -3.38 13.05 -1.86
CA GLN A 141 -3.00 14.33 -2.47
C GLN A 141 -3.97 15.46 -2.09
N GLY A 142 -5.27 15.18 -1.95
CA GLY A 142 -6.24 16.16 -1.45
C GLY A 142 -6.01 16.53 0.02
N GLU A 143 -5.72 15.54 0.85
CA GLU A 143 -5.51 15.72 2.30
C GLU A 143 -4.18 16.38 2.67
N LEU A 144 -3.12 16.18 1.88
CA LEU A 144 -1.77 16.69 2.14
C LEU A 144 -1.42 17.99 1.39
N LYS A 145 -2.37 18.54 0.64
CA LYS A 145 -2.30 19.93 0.16
C LYS A 145 -2.31 20.93 1.32
#